data_AF-A0A9W6THK8-F1
#
_entry.id   AF-A0A9W6THK8-F1
#
_cell.length_a   1.000
_cell.length_b   1.000
_cell.length_c   1.000
_cell.angle_alpha   90.00
_cell.angle_beta   90.00
_cell.angle_gamma   90.00
#
_symmetry.space_group_name_H-M   'P 1'
#
loop_
_entity.id
_entity.type
_entity.pdbx_description
1 polymer ?
#
loop_
_entity_poly.entity_id
_entity_poly.type
_entity_poly.pdbx_seq_one_letter_code
_entity_poly.pdbx_strand_id
1 'polypeptide(L)'
;MTLWRFDGLDGYPIGMINWFAVHPTSMGNWYTLITGDNKGYAAYEFEREQGTKHLMDRPRAFVAAFAQSNEGDVSPNICGPRYPCTQHKDFERMVTVANAQLDCARKLYAEALTAQPIAGNVSFAHQYVDYCSIQLEKRWQLNAECPTSTSSGCIGVSMVSGTEFDGRGVPAIKEGIRWGTYPKVTTLPELQSLQKEKPIIFPTARYGMSPKVLPLQLFSIADCLHIAAVPFEMTTMAGRRLRASLMTSLKELLPGVKELHEPVIAGLSNAYCGYMTTREEYAVQRYEGASTHFGPNQLVATCQQFEILAKTMYLSSKSDHKARSVNVGLNPPSIKGMGVLDYNIPVIHDGVASGSSFGAVVLGSDVLKEYGWGSTVKVCFHAAHPKNNLRTQSTFLEVQRWMPDCDRNEGGIWVIHADDGDTNTTFRWTRQGTFRSMVTVEWHISETTPKGKYRIKVNGDCKHFLWRTVTPYSGVSSSFTVVGPGAPA
;
A
#
# COMPACT_ATOMS: atom_id res chain seq x y z
N MET A 1 -11.95 13.32 1.58
CA MET A 1 -12.08 11.99 0.95
C MET A 1 -12.81 12.20 -0.37
N THR A 2 -12.37 11.58 -1.44
CA THR A 2 -13.01 11.68 -2.77
C THR A 2 -13.31 10.27 -3.26
N LEU A 3 -14.57 9.97 -3.58
CA LEU A 3 -15.00 8.65 -4.02
C LEU A 3 -15.53 8.73 -5.44
N TRP A 4 -15.04 7.85 -6.30
CA TRP A 4 -15.60 7.59 -7.62
C TRP A 4 -16.23 6.21 -7.63
N ARG A 5 -17.47 6.14 -8.11
CA ARG A 5 -18.22 4.90 -8.26
C ARG A 5 -18.32 4.53 -9.73
N PHE A 6 -18.27 3.23 -9.99
CA PHE A 6 -18.35 2.66 -11.34
C PHE A 6 -19.51 1.69 -11.39
N ASP A 7 -20.45 1.95 -12.31
CA ASP A 7 -21.62 1.13 -12.54
C ASP A 7 -21.61 0.56 -13.96
N GLY A 8 -22.05 -0.68 -14.09
CA GLY A 8 -22.30 -1.32 -15.36
C GLY A 8 -23.54 -0.75 -16.04
N LEU A 9 -23.55 -0.74 -17.38
CA LEU A 9 -24.73 -0.35 -18.16
C LEU A 9 -25.92 -1.29 -17.94
N ASP A 10 -25.67 -2.49 -17.41
CA ASP A 10 -26.69 -3.46 -17.01
C ASP A 10 -27.23 -3.23 -15.59
N GLY A 11 -26.83 -2.14 -14.93
CA GLY A 11 -27.27 -1.76 -13.59
C GLY A 11 -26.53 -2.48 -12.45
N TYR A 12 -25.58 -3.36 -12.76
CA TYR A 12 -24.76 -4.01 -11.74
C TYR A 12 -23.57 -3.14 -11.33
N PRO A 13 -23.32 -2.94 -10.03
CA PRO A 13 -22.17 -2.16 -9.58
C PRO A 13 -20.87 -2.88 -9.90
N ILE A 14 -19.89 -2.16 -10.46
CA ILE A 14 -18.57 -2.69 -10.80
C ILE A 14 -17.62 -2.51 -9.62
N GLY A 15 -17.61 -1.33 -9.03
CA GLY A 15 -16.64 -1.00 -8.00
C GLY A 15 -16.64 0.45 -7.58
N MET A 16 -15.68 0.79 -6.73
CA MET A 16 -15.36 2.17 -6.38
C MET A 16 -13.87 2.37 -6.14
N ILE A 17 -13.41 3.60 -6.33
CA ILE A 17 -12.09 4.06 -5.90
C ILE A 17 -12.29 5.23 -4.96
N ASN A 18 -11.64 5.16 -3.80
CA ASN A 18 -11.73 6.13 -2.73
C ASN A 18 -10.34 6.68 -2.38
N TRP A 19 -10.13 7.97 -2.57
CA TRP A 19 -8.87 8.66 -2.22
C TRP A 19 -8.99 9.35 -0.87
N PHE A 20 -8.09 8.98 0.06
CA PHE A 20 -7.97 9.63 1.35
C PHE A 20 -6.53 9.53 1.87
N ALA A 21 -5.98 10.66 2.31
CA ALA A 21 -4.61 10.76 2.82
C ALA A 21 -4.52 10.24 4.25
N VAL A 22 -3.95 9.05 4.44
CA VAL A 22 -3.56 8.50 5.75
C VAL A 22 -2.57 7.35 5.52
N HIS A 23 -1.45 7.34 6.23
CA HIS A 23 -0.48 6.24 6.09
C HIS A 23 -1.11 4.87 6.40
N PRO A 24 -0.80 3.81 5.63
CA PRO A 24 -1.20 2.44 5.92
C PRO A 24 -0.15 1.82 6.85
N THR A 25 0.09 2.49 7.98
CA THR A 25 1.12 2.11 8.93
C THR A 25 0.51 1.69 10.25
N SER A 26 -0.79 1.39 10.37
CA SER A 26 -1.47 0.98 11.62
C SER A 26 -0.83 -0.23 12.30
N MET A 27 -0.20 -1.11 11.54
CA MET A 27 0.63 -2.21 12.04
C MET A 27 2.10 -1.79 12.08
N GLY A 28 2.75 -1.95 13.24
CA GLY A 28 4.14 -1.50 13.43
C GLY A 28 5.21 -2.40 12.81
N ASN A 29 6.46 -1.94 12.84
CA ASN A 29 7.61 -2.66 12.28
C ASN A 29 7.97 -3.98 13.01
N TRP A 30 7.37 -4.25 14.16
CA TRP A 30 7.43 -5.55 14.87
C TRP A 30 6.43 -6.57 14.32
N TYR A 31 5.42 -6.12 13.57
CA TYR A 31 4.40 -7.00 13.03
C TYR A 31 4.96 -7.76 11.82
N THR A 32 4.86 -9.08 11.87
CA THR A 32 5.52 -10.00 10.93
C THR A 32 4.56 -10.72 9.99
N LEU A 33 3.26 -10.40 10.07
CA LEU A 33 2.25 -10.95 9.17
C LEU A 33 2.00 -9.97 8.03
N ILE A 34 1.82 -10.50 6.83
CA ILE A 34 1.44 -9.70 5.66
C ILE A 34 0.02 -9.19 5.89
N THR A 35 -0.20 -7.90 5.61
CA THR A 35 -1.48 -7.23 5.82
C THR A 35 -1.63 -6.08 4.84
N GLY A 36 -2.86 -5.79 4.43
CA GLY A 36 -3.22 -4.57 3.71
C GLY A 36 -3.39 -3.34 4.61
N ASP A 37 -3.17 -3.49 5.92
CA ASP A 37 -3.30 -2.45 6.94
C ASP A 37 -4.71 -1.81 6.94
N ASN A 38 -4.86 -0.57 7.41
CA ASN A 38 -6.15 0.09 7.56
C ASN A 38 -6.89 0.28 6.22
N LYS A 39 -6.18 0.50 5.10
CA LYS A 39 -6.77 0.65 3.76
C LYS A 39 -7.22 -0.67 3.17
N GLY A 40 -6.39 -1.71 3.30
CA GLY A 40 -6.74 -3.06 2.84
C GLY A 40 -7.88 -3.66 3.65
N TYR A 41 -7.92 -3.43 4.96
CA TYR A 41 -9.06 -3.82 5.79
C TYR A 41 -10.34 -3.12 5.31
N ALA A 42 -10.30 -1.81 5.08
CA ALA A 42 -11.46 -1.07 4.57
C ALA A 42 -11.90 -1.54 3.17
N ALA A 43 -10.96 -1.86 2.27
CA ALA A 43 -11.25 -2.41 0.95
C ALA A 43 -11.99 -3.75 1.06
N TYR A 44 -11.39 -4.71 1.77
CA TYR A 44 -11.93 -6.04 1.96
C TYR A 44 -13.32 -6.03 2.60
N GLU A 45 -13.52 -5.21 3.65
CA GLU A 45 -14.81 -5.10 4.33
C GLU A 45 -15.89 -4.53 3.40
N PHE A 46 -15.57 -3.51 2.60
CA PHE A 46 -16.52 -2.94 1.63
C PHE A 46 -16.87 -3.97 0.54
N GLU A 47 -15.89 -4.71 0.02
CA GLU A 47 -16.10 -5.76 -0.97
C GLU A 47 -17.00 -6.89 -0.43
N ARG A 48 -16.75 -7.30 0.82
CA ARG A 48 -17.57 -8.30 1.52
C ARG A 48 -19.02 -7.84 1.69
N GLU A 49 -19.24 -6.56 2.02
CA GLU A 49 -20.58 -5.96 2.09
C GLU A 49 -21.32 -5.99 0.74
N GLN A 50 -20.59 -5.89 -0.38
CA GLN A 50 -21.14 -6.05 -1.73
C GLN A 50 -21.24 -7.53 -2.18
N GLY A 51 -20.90 -8.48 -1.31
CA GLY A 51 -21.02 -9.91 -1.56
C GLY A 51 -19.84 -10.54 -2.32
N THR A 52 -18.72 -9.84 -2.44
CA THR A 52 -17.47 -10.40 -3.00
C THR A 52 -16.88 -11.44 -2.05
N LYS A 53 -16.37 -12.54 -2.62
CA LYS A 53 -15.64 -13.60 -1.93
C LYS A 53 -14.43 -13.99 -2.79
N HIS A 54 -13.23 -13.57 -2.39
CA HIS A 54 -12.04 -13.56 -3.25
C HIS A 54 -11.60 -14.92 -3.81
N LEU A 55 -11.78 -16.03 -3.07
CA LEU A 55 -11.45 -17.38 -3.56
C LEU A 55 -12.66 -18.18 -4.05
N MET A 56 -13.84 -17.58 -4.11
CA MET A 56 -15.07 -18.24 -4.59
C MET A 56 -15.60 -17.61 -5.87
N ASP A 57 -14.67 -17.25 -6.77
CA ASP A 57 -14.86 -16.45 -7.98
C ASP A 57 -16.29 -16.40 -8.53
N ARG A 58 -16.79 -15.17 -8.64
CA ARG A 58 -17.93 -14.81 -9.46
C ARG A 58 -17.41 -13.91 -10.59
N PRO A 59 -17.88 -14.06 -11.84
CA PRO A 59 -17.51 -13.18 -12.97
C PRO A 59 -17.90 -11.70 -12.80
N ARG A 60 -18.45 -11.31 -11.64
CA ARG A 60 -18.96 -9.97 -11.31
C ARG A 60 -18.65 -9.58 -9.86
N ALA A 61 -17.45 -9.93 -9.36
CA ALA A 61 -17.01 -9.48 -8.04
C ALA A 61 -16.90 -7.93 -8.02
N PHE A 62 -17.46 -7.30 -7.00
CA PHE A 62 -17.29 -5.88 -6.75
C PHE A 62 -15.86 -5.62 -6.27
N VAL A 63 -15.23 -4.55 -6.77
CA VAL A 63 -13.88 -4.13 -6.37
C VAL A 63 -13.91 -2.80 -5.65
N ALA A 64 -13.32 -2.74 -4.45
CA ALA A 64 -13.17 -1.52 -3.66
C ALA A 64 -11.69 -1.14 -3.54
N ALA A 65 -11.29 0.00 -4.07
CA ALA A 65 -9.93 0.50 -3.91
C ALA A 65 -9.89 1.69 -2.93
N PHE A 66 -9.21 1.55 -1.80
CA PHE A 66 -8.88 2.67 -0.91
C PHE A 66 -7.49 3.20 -1.25
N ALA A 67 -7.42 4.17 -2.15
CA ALA A 67 -6.19 4.76 -2.65
C ALA A 67 -5.58 5.80 -1.69
N GLN A 68 -4.27 6.00 -1.83
CA GLN A 68 -3.51 7.06 -1.17
C GLN A 68 -3.65 8.40 -1.89
N SER A 69 -3.30 9.49 -1.20
CA SER A 69 -3.34 10.82 -1.79
C SER A 69 -2.10 11.64 -1.46
N ASN A 70 -2.16 12.48 -0.43
CA ASN A 70 -1.03 13.29 0.04
C ASN A 70 -0.85 13.06 1.55
N GLU A 71 -0.52 11.82 1.88
CA GLU A 71 -0.42 11.27 3.23
C GLU A 71 0.92 11.51 3.93
N GLY A 72 1.90 12.14 3.28
CA GLY A 72 3.30 12.16 3.73
C GLY A 72 3.55 12.64 5.16
N ASP A 73 2.64 13.41 5.75
CA ASP A 73 2.68 13.87 7.15
C ASP A 73 1.43 13.47 7.96
N VAL A 74 0.69 12.44 7.51
CA VAL A 74 -0.59 12.00 8.08
C VAL A 74 -0.46 10.58 8.64
N SER A 75 -0.31 10.50 9.95
CA SER A 75 -0.26 9.23 10.69
C SER A 75 -1.66 8.68 11.02
N PRO A 76 -1.89 7.34 10.96
CA PRO A 76 -3.10 6.72 11.49
C PRO A 76 -3.11 6.62 13.03
N ASN A 77 -2.01 6.94 13.71
CA ASN A 77 -1.86 6.74 15.15
C ASN A 77 -2.51 7.87 15.97
N ILE A 78 -3.84 7.97 15.91
CA ILE A 78 -4.65 9.01 16.57
C ILE A 78 -4.57 8.99 18.10
N CYS A 79 -4.12 7.89 18.70
CA CYS A 79 -3.92 7.78 20.15
C CYS A 79 -2.53 8.20 20.62
N GLY A 80 -1.75 8.85 19.76
CA GLY A 80 -0.37 9.26 20.02
C GLY A 80 0.67 8.27 19.49
N PRO A 81 1.96 8.56 19.71
CA PRO A 81 3.07 7.80 19.17
C PRO A 81 3.11 6.37 19.71
N ARG A 82 3.77 5.49 18.96
CA ARG A 82 3.85 4.09 19.32
C ARG A 82 4.94 3.78 20.31
N TYR A 83 4.60 2.87 21.21
CA TYR A 83 5.52 2.31 22.20
C TYR A 83 5.41 0.79 22.27
N PRO A 84 6.51 0.08 22.63
CA PRO A 84 6.50 -1.37 22.83
C PRO A 84 5.38 -1.88 23.76
N CYS A 85 5.03 -1.13 24.79
CA CYS A 85 3.94 -1.48 25.71
C CYS A 85 2.54 -1.41 25.08
N THR A 86 2.37 -0.79 23.91
CA THR A 86 1.07 -0.60 23.24
C THR A 86 0.92 -1.41 21.95
N GLN A 87 1.89 -2.25 21.60
CA GLN A 87 1.88 -3.04 20.36
C GLN A 87 0.66 -3.96 20.24
N HIS A 88 0.16 -4.48 21.37
CA HIS A 88 -1.03 -5.32 21.42
C HIS A 88 -2.31 -4.59 20.97
N LYS A 89 -2.29 -3.25 20.85
CA LYS A 89 -3.42 -2.42 20.41
C LYS A 89 -3.38 -2.10 18.93
N ASP A 90 -2.35 -2.50 18.19
CA ASP A 90 -2.19 -2.10 16.78
C ASP A 90 -3.36 -2.58 15.91
N PHE A 91 -3.85 -3.79 16.14
CA PHE A 91 -5.01 -4.32 15.41
C PHE A 91 -6.28 -3.51 15.69
N GLU A 92 -6.57 -3.22 16.96
CA GLU A 92 -7.72 -2.39 17.36
C GLU A 92 -7.64 -0.99 16.73
N ARG A 93 -6.44 -0.39 16.73
CA ARG A 93 -6.18 0.93 16.11
C ARG A 93 -6.36 0.88 14.59
N MET A 94 -5.86 -0.16 13.94
CA MET A 94 -6.06 -0.40 12.51
C MET A 94 -7.55 -0.46 12.18
N VAL A 95 -8.32 -1.29 12.90
CA VAL A 95 -9.78 -1.41 12.71
C VAL A 95 -10.47 -0.07 12.94
N THR A 96 -10.08 0.69 13.96
CA THR A 96 -10.64 2.03 14.24
C THR A 96 -10.47 2.98 13.05
N VAL A 97 -9.26 3.08 12.51
CA VAL A 97 -8.96 3.95 11.36
C VAL A 97 -9.63 3.45 10.08
N ALA A 98 -9.68 2.13 9.88
CA ALA A 98 -10.37 1.52 8.74
C ALA A 98 -11.88 1.79 8.79
N ASN A 99 -12.52 1.64 9.95
CA ASN A 99 -13.94 1.92 10.14
C ASN A 99 -14.28 3.39 9.90
N ALA A 100 -13.43 4.32 10.35
CA ALA A 100 -13.61 5.74 10.03
C ALA A 100 -13.57 6.00 8.51
N GLN A 101 -12.69 5.30 7.78
CA GLN A 101 -12.65 5.37 6.31
C GLN A 101 -13.91 4.74 5.68
N LEU A 102 -14.35 3.57 6.16
CA LEU A 102 -15.55 2.88 5.70
C LEU A 102 -16.81 3.73 5.89
N ASP A 103 -16.99 4.34 7.06
CA ASP A 103 -18.17 5.14 7.36
C ASP A 103 -18.32 6.34 6.42
N CYS A 104 -17.21 7.00 6.08
CA CYS A 104 -17.22 8.07 5.10
C CYS A 104 -17.43 7.55 3.67
N ALA A 105 -16.77 6.44 3.30
CA ALA A 105 -16.92 5.83 1.98
C ALA A 105 -18.36 5.36 1.72
N ARG A 106 -19.02 4.75 2.71
CA ARG A 106 -20.43 4.32 2.62
C ARG A 106 -21.36 5.51 2.36
N LYS A 107 -21.16 6.64 3.06
CA LYS A 107 -21.93 7.87 2.85
C LYS A 107 -21.74 8.42 1.44
N LEU A 108 -20.50 8.58 0.98
CA LEU A 108 -20.19 9.07 -0.36
C LEU A 108 -20.67 8.12 -1.46
N TYR A 109 -20.59 6.81 -1.25
CA TYR A 109 -21.13 5.82 -2.18
C TYR A 109 -22.66 5.92 -2.28
N ALA A 110 -23.33 6.13 -1.15
CA ALA A 110 -24.78 6.33 -1.11
C ALA A 110 -25.21 7.64 -1.81
N GLU A 111 -24.45 8.73 -1.64
CA GLU A 111 -24.68 9.98 -2.36
C GLU A 111 -24.47 9.78 -3.88
N ALA A 112 -23.37 9.10 -4.27
CA ALA A 112 -23.05 8.79 -5.65
C ALA A 112 -24.10 7.91 -6.36
N LEU A 113 -24.88 7.10 -5.62
CA LEU A 113 -26.04 6.37 -6.17
C LEU A 113 -27.11 7.26 -6.78
N THR A 114 -27.25 8.47 -6.26
CA THR A 114 -28.30 9.41 -6.68
C THR A 114 -27.77 10.55 -7.55
N ALA A 115 -26.46 10.63 -7.73
CA ALA A 115 -25.81 11.64 -8.55
C ALA A 115 -26.00 11.38 -10.06
N GLN A 116 -25.95 12.44 -10.86
CA GLN A 116 -25.96 12.29 -12.31
C GLN A 116 -24.67 11.62 -12.78
N PRO A 117 -24.74 10.57 -13.63
CA PRO A 117 -23.56 9.93 -14.16
C PRO A 117 -22.69 10.90 -14.96
N ILE A 118 -21.38 10.85 -14.73
CA ILE A 118 -20.41 11.58 -15.53
C ILE A 118 -19.99 10.68 -16.69
N ALA A 119 -20.23 11.14 -17.92
CA ALA A 119 -19.85 10.46 -19.15
C ALA A 119 -19.00 11.38 -20.03
N GLY A 120 -17.97 10.81 -20.64
CA GLY A 120 -17.11 11.55 -21.56
C GLY A 120 -15.84 10.79 -21.91
N ASN A 121 -14.94 11.47 -22.62
CA ASN A 121 -13.71 10.87 -23.10
C ASN A 121 -12.71 10.64 -21.96
N VAL A 122 -11.83 9.66 -22.16
CA VAL A 122 -10.64 9.48 -21.33
C VAL A 122 -9.43 10.00 -22.11
N SER A 123 -8.64 10.85 -21.47
CA SER A 123 -7.37 11.33 -22.02
C SER A 123 -6.28 11.24 -20.96
N PHE A 124 -5.03 11.18 -21.40
CA PHE A 124 -3.89 11.16 -20.51
C PHE A 124 -2.69 11.87 -21.13
N ALA A 125 -1.82 12.39 -20.27
CA ALA A 125 -0.51 12.89 -20.62
C ALA A 125 0.51 12.30 -19.64
N HIS A 126 1.65 11.88 -20.14
CA HIS A 126 2.70 11.22 -19.36
C HIS A 126 4.06 11.77 -19.78
N GLN A 127 4.97 11.91 -18.81
CA GLN A 127 6.36 12.22 -19.08
C GLN A 127 7.30 11.58 -18.05
N TYR A 128 8.52 11.26 -18.50
CA TYR A 128 9.65 10.96 -17.63
C TYR A 128 10.49 12.23 -17.48
N VAL A 129 10.76 12.63 -16.23
CA VAL A 129 11.47 13.87 -15.90
C VAL A 129 12.74 13.55 -15.11
N ASP A 130 13.88 14.11 -15.52
CA ASP A 130 15.09 14.10 -14.70
C ASP A 130 14.96 15.12 -13.58
N TYR A 131 14.59 14.64 -12.39
CA TYR A 131 14.41 15.49 -11.21
C TYR A 131 15.71 16.07 -10.66
N CYS A 132 16.88 15.59 -11.11
CA CYS A 132 18.15 16.14 -10.66
C CYS A 132 18.50 17.50 -11.28
N SER A 133 17.79 17.93 -12.33
CA SER A 133 18.21 19.06 -13.16
C SER A 133 17.06 19.93 -13.70
N ILE A 134 15.86 19.87 -13.10
CA ILE A 134 14.72 20.66 -13.54
C ILE A 134 15.02 22.15 -13.34
N GLN A 135 15.03 22.92 -14.42
CA GLN A 135 15.08 24.37 -14.37
C GLN A 135 13.68 24.96 -14.20
N LEU A 136 13.55 25.87 -13.24
CA LEU A 136 12.30 26.59 -12.99
C LEU A 136 12.16 27.78 -13.92
N GLU A 137 11.01 27.88 -14.58
CA GLU A 137 10.64 29.10 -15.28
C GLU A 137 10.50 30.27 -14.28
N LYS A 138 10.65 31.50 -14.77
CA LYS A 138 10.65 32.70 -13.91
C LYS A 138 9.41 32.79 -13.01
N ARG A 139 8.23 32.42 -13.50
CA ARG A 139 6.97 32.38 -12.72
C ARG A 139 6.99 31.37 -11.57
N TRP A 140 7.80 30.32 -11.70
CA TRP A 140 7.95 29.23 -10.74
C TRP A 140 9.12 29.45 -9.77
N GLN A 141 9.89 30.54 -9.92
CA GLN A 141 10.94 30.92 -8.97
C GLN A 141 10.33 31.68 -7.79
N LEU A 142 9.53 30.98 -6.98
CA LEU A 142 8.72 31.58 -5.90
C LEU A 142 9.52 32.03 -4.68
N ASN A 143 10.74 31.51 -4.51
CA ASN A 143 11.59 31.73 -3.33
C ASN A 143 12.96 32.25 -3.77
N ALA A 144 13.19 33.56 -3.63
CA ALA A 144 14.41 34.22 -4.11
C ALA A 144 15.70 33.70 -3.45
N GLU A 145 15.59 33.15 -2.23
CA GLU A 145 16.71 32.57 -1.51
C GLU A 145 17.07 31.15 -1.97
N CYS A 146 16.22 30.51 -2.77
CA CYS A 146 16.42 29.17 -3.29
C CYS A 146 17.11 29.20 -4.67
N PRO A 147 17.78 28.11 -5.07
CA PRO A 147 18.27 27.97 -6.44
C PRO A 147 17.13 28.11 -7.46
N THR A 148 17.45 28.39 -8.72
CA THR A 148 16.44 28.43 -9.80
C THR A 148 16.14 27.04 -10.39
N SER A 149 16.59 25.97 -9.73
CA SER A 149 16.47 24.58 -10.17
C SER A 149 16.25 23.62 -9.00
N THR A 150 15.94 22.36 -9.33
CA THR A 150 16.14 21.23 -8.43
C THR A 150 17.62 20.86 -8.33
N SER A 151 17.94 19.90 -7.47
CA SER A 151 19.31 19.43 -7.22
C SER A 151 19.43 17.92 -7.36
N SER A 152 20.66 17.41 -7.45
CA SER A 152 20.92 15.97 -7.35
C SER A 152 20.27 15.39 -6.09
N GLY A 153 19.62 14.23 -6.22
CA GLY A 153 18.86 13.62 -5.14
C GLY A 153 19.75 13.19 -3.95
N CYS A 154 19.45 13.75 -2.78
CA CYS A 154 20.15 13.50 -1.52
C CYS A 154 19.18 13.33 -0.35
N ILE A 155 19.55 12.46 0.57
CA ILE A 155 18.85 12.29 1.86
C ILE A 155 19.55 13.08 2.96
N GLY A 156 18.75 13.60 3.88
CA GLY A 156 19.22 14.35 5.05
C GLY A 156 19.39 13.47 6.28
N VAL A 157 20.15 13.95 7.26
CA VAL A 157 20.38 13.24 8.54
C VAL A 157 19.07 12.82 9.22
N SER A 158 18.04 13.68 9.25
CA SER A 158 16.76 13.37 9.92
C SER A 158 16.00 12.19 9.28
N MET A 159 16.29 11.81 8.03
CA MET A 159 15.70 10.60 7.44
C MET A 159 16.04 9.35 8.28
N VAL A 160 17.25 9.29 8.83
CA VAL A 160 17.70 8.12 9.61
C VAL A 160 16.96 8.01 10.95
N SER A 161 16.34 9.09 11.43
CA SER A 161 15.58 9.08 12.68
C SER A 161 14.24 8.34 12.59
N GLY A 162 13.72 8.10 11.38
CA GLY A 162 12.32 7.71 11.18
C GLY A 162 11.34 8.77 11.68
N THR A 163 10.07 8.41 11.87
CA THR A 163 9.06 9.32 12.42
C THR A 163 8.78 9.00 13.87
N GLU A 164 8.40 10.01 14.66
CA GLU A 164 7.97 9.81 16.04
C GLU A 164 6.69 8.98 16.17
N PHE A 165 5.74 9.15 15.24
CA PHE A 165 4.41 8.54 15.36
C PHE A 165 4.33 7.12 14.80
N ASP A 166 4.94 6.86 13.63
CA ASP A 166 4.69 5.62 12.88
C ASP A 166 5.81 4.60 13.02
N GLY A 167 7.05 5.06 13.16
CA GLY A 167 8.19 4.17 13.33
C GLY A 167 9.51 4.91 13.48
N ARG A 168 10.13 4.78 14.65
CA ARG A 168 11.48 5.30 14.89
C ARG A 168 12.52 4.46 14.17
N GLY A 169 13.42 5.14 13.47
CA GLY A 169 14.66 4.59 12.94
C GLY A 169 15.72 4.54 14.04
N VAL A 170 16.86 5.22 13.84
CA VAL A 170 17.93 5.29 14.84
C VAL A 170 17.52 6.21 16.00
N PRO A 171 17.29 5.69 17.23
CA PRO A 171 16.70 6.48 18.32
C PRO A 171 17.53 7.70 18.73
N ALA A 172 18.85 7.62 18.59
CA ALA A 172 19.79 8.69 18.97
C ALA A 172 19.74 9.92 18.04
N ILE A 173 19.18 9.78 16.84
CA ILE A 173 19.08 10.88 15.87
C ILE A 173 17.72 11.55 16.05
N LYS A 174 17.72 12.86 16.30
CA LYS A 174 16.50 13.67 16.39
C LYS A 174 16.06 14.13 15.01
N GLU A 175 14.76 14.32 14.84
CA GLU A 175 14.24 15.08 13.70
C GLU A 175 14.61 16.57 13.82
N GLY A 176 14.55 17.30 12.72
CA GLY A 176 14.77 18.75 12.70
C GLY A 176 16.23 19.20 12.65
N ILE A 177 17.17 18.29 12.35
CA ILE A 177 18.60 18.64 12.26
C ILE A 177 18.83 19.42 10.96
N ARG A 178 19.34 20.64 11.10
CA ARG A 178 19.62 21.56 9.98
C ARG A 178 21.11 21.76 9.78
N TRP A 179 21.52 21.91 8.53
CA TRP A 179 22.87 22.29 8.15
C TRP A 179 23.29 23.59 8.86
N GLY A 180 24.54 23.63 9.34
CA GLY A 180 25.06 24.74 10.14
C GLY A 180 24.78 24.67 11.65
N THR A 181 23.87 23.79 12.09
CA THR A 181 23.67 23.48 13.52
C THR A 181 24.73 22.49 13.99
N TYR A 182 25.13 22.50 15.26
CA TYR A 182 26.07 21.52 15.80
C TYR A 182 25.41 20.13 15.96
N PRO A 183 26.06 19.03 15.53
CA PRO A 183 27.32 18.99 14.77
C PRO A 183 27.11 19.41 13.31
N LYS A 184 28.05 20.21 12.77
CA LYS A 184 28.01 20.63 11.35
C LYS A 184 28.32 19.42 10.46
N VAL A 185 27.27 18.72 10.02
CA VAL A 185 27.38 17.47 9.25
C VAL A 185 26.91 17.68 7.81
N THR A 186 27.81 17.47 6.86
CA THR A 186 27.46 17.23 5.46
C THR A 186 28.52 16.34 4.84
N THR A 187 28.08 15.34 4.09
CA THR A 187 28.95 14.41 3.38
C THR A 187 29.27 14.89 1.97
N LEU A 188 28.54 15.91 1.46
CA LEU A 188 28.71 16.47 0.12
C LEU A 188 28.65 18.01 0.14
N PRO A 189 29.76 18.67 0.50
CA PRO A 189 29.84 20.13 0.54
C PRO A 189 29.45 20.80 -0.80
N GLU A 190 29.75 20.18 -1.93
CA GLU A 190 29.52 20.74 -3.27
C GLU A 190 28.03 20.81 -3.67
N LEU A 191 27.15 20.04 -3.03
CA LEU A 191 25.70 20.10 -3.24
C LEU A 191 24.96 20.87 -2.14
N GLN A 192 25.66 21.25 -1.07
CA GLN A 192 25.03 21.79 0.14
C GLN A 192 24.30 23.11 -0.12
N SER A 193 24.84 23.98 -0.96
CA SER A 193 24.18 25.25 -1.32
C SER A 193 22.85 25.02 -2.05
N LEU A 194 22.75 23.96 -2.85
CA LEU A 194 21.53 23.58 -3.57
C LEU A 194 20.51 22.88 -2.66
N GLN A 195 20.98 22.12 -1.67
CA GLN A 195 20.15 21.41 -0.68
C GLN A 195 19.79 22.28 0.54
N LYS A 196 20.33 23.50 0.64
CA LYS A 196 20.01 24.53 1.65
C LYS A 196 20.10 24.01 3.09
N GLU A 197 18.98 23.95 3.81
CA GLU A 197 18.95 23.62 5.24
C GLU A 197 19.20 22.14 5.51
N LYS A 198 19.16 21.26 4.50
CA LYS A 198 19.35 19.82 4.67
C LYS A 198 20.82 19.45 4.89
N PRO A 199 21.21 18.90 6.05
CA PRO A 199 22.52 18.31 6.23
C PRO A 199 22.60 16.98 5.46
N ILE A 200 23.38 16.92 4.40
CA ILE A 200 23.42 15.76 3.50
C ILE A 200 24.14 14.60 4.17
N ILE A 201 23.48 13.44 4.30
CA ILE A 201 24.12 12.21 4.79
C ILE A 201 24.50 11.26 3.64
N PHE A 202 23.72 11.23 2.56
CA PHE A 202 24.04 10.38 1.41
C PHE A 202 23.43 10.89 0.10
N PRO A 203 24.17 10.88 -1.02
CA PRO A 203 23.70 11.32 -2.34
C PRO A 203 23.10 10.13 -3.10
N THR A 204 21.95 9.64 -2.63
CA THR A 204 21.34 8.38 -3.09
C THR A 204 21.16 8.30 -4.61
N ALA A 205 20.80 9.42 -5.25
CA ALA A 205 20.63 9.47 -6.69
C ALA A 205 21.94 9.22 -7.45
N ARG A 206 23.08 9.76 -6.97
CA ARG A 206 24.38 9.62 -7.65
C ARG A 206 24.83 8.15 -7.77
N TYR A 207 24.51 7.35 -6.75
CA TYR A 207 24.88 5.92 -6.68
C TYR A 207 23.78 4.96 -7.15
N GLY A 208 22.69 5.47 -7.74
CA GLY A 208 21.60 4.63 -8.24
C GLY A 208 20.74 3.98 -7.15
N MET A 209 20.81 4.47 -5.91
CA MET A 209 19.97 4.01 -4.79
C MET A 209 18.60 4.72 -4.75
N SER A 210 18.49 5.87 -5.40
CA SER A 210 17.21 6.53 -5.69
C SER A 210 17.12 6.85 -7.17
N PRO A 211 15.92 6.78 -7.77
CA PRO A 211 15.73 7.12 -9.17
C PRO A 211 16.02 8.61 -9.41
N LYS A 212 16.60 8.92 -10.58
CA LYS A 212 16.78 10.30 -11.07
C LYS A 212 15.65 10.71 -12.01
N VAL A 213 15.30 9.78 -12.91
CA VAL A 213 14.25 9.94 -13.90
C VAL A 213 12.97 9.36 -13.35
N LEU A 214 11.96 10.19 -13.16
CA LEU A 214 10.71 9.84 -12.50
C LEU A 214 9.50 10.07 -13.41
N PRO A 215 8.50 9.17 -13.39
CA PRO A 215 7.27 9.32 -14.17
C PRO A 215 6.32 10.30 -13.50
N LEU A 216 5.75 11.20 -14.29
CA LEU A 216 4.57 12.00 -13.93
C LEU A 216 3.47 11.72 -14.94
N GLN A 217 2.24 11.62 -14.44
CA GLN A 217 1.08 11.34 -15.29
C GLN A 217 -0.14 12.10 -14.82
N LEU A 218 -0.86 12.66 -15.79
CA LEU A 218 -2.15 13.30 -15.59
C LEU A 218 -3.18 12.51 -16.40
N PHE A 219 -4.23 12.03 -15.74
CA PHE A 219 -5.42 11.51 -16.40
C PHE A 219 -6.53 12.55 -16.37
N SER A 220 -7.36 12.55 -17.40
CA SER A 220 -8.65 13.23 -17.41
C SER A 220 -9.75 12.29 -17.86
N ILE A 221 -10.89 12.37 -17.17
CA ILE A 221 -12.13 11.68 -17.52
C ILE A 221 -13.22 12.74 -17.66
N ALA A 222 -13.91 12.71 -18.81
CA ALA A 222 -14.97 13.63 -19.18
C ALA A 222 -14.58 15.12 -19.10
N ASP A 223 -13.29 15.43 -19.20
CA ASP A 223 -12.70 16.78 -19.09
C ASP A 223 -13.04 17.52 -17.78
N CYS A 224 -13.67 16.85 -16.80
CA CYS A 224 -14.08 17.45 -15.52
C CYS A 224 -13.51 16.73 -14.28
N LEU A 225 -13.00 15.51 -14.45
CA LEU A 225 -12.34 14.72 -13.41
C LEU A 225 -10.87 14.51 -13.79
N HIS A 226 -9.96 14.73 -12.84
CA HIS A 226 -8.51 14.64 -13.09
C HIS A 226 -7.78 13.88 -11.99
N ILE A 227 -6.86 13.00 -12.38
CA ILE A 227 -5.95 12.29 -11.47
C ILE A 227 -4.52 12.74 -11.76
N ALA A 228 -3.87 13.35 -10.77
CA ALA A 228 -2.44 13.63 -10.79
C ALA A 228 -1.68 12.50 -10.10
N ALA A 229 -1.04 11.63 -10.87
CA ALA A 229 -0.22 10.53 -10.38
C ALA A 229 1.21 10.99 -10.11
N VAL A 230 1.65 10.85 -8.85
CA VAL A 230 2.90 11.41 -8.33
C VAL A 230 3.74 10.31 -7.67
N PRO A 231 5.05 10.18 -7.96
CA PRO A 231 5.90 9.10 -7.45
C PRO A 231 6.55 9.45 -6.09
N PHE A 232 5.82 10.17 -5.24
CA PHE A 232 6.29 10.70 -3.96
C PHE A 232 5.21 10.60 -2.89
N GLU A 233 5.64 10.57 -1.63
CA GLU A 233 4.78 10.81 -0.47
C GLU A 233 4.66 12.31 -0.22
N MET A 234 3.58 12.92 -0.69
CA MET A 234 3.37 14.37 -0.54
C MET A 234 2.80 14.71 0.83
N THR A 235 3.32 15.74 1.48
CA THR A 235 2.71 16.28 2.71
C THR A 235 1.34 16.90 2.43
N THR A 236 0.61 17.17 3.51
CA THR A 236 -0.72 17.77 3.49
C THR A 236 -0.72 19.07 2.69
N MET A 237 0.20 20.00 2.96
CA MET A 237 0.25 21.25 2.22
C MET A 237 0.88 21.14 0.84
N ALA A 238 1.84 20.24 0.62
CA ALA A 238 2.38 19.99 -0.71
C ALA A 238 1.29 19.51 -1.68
N GLY A 239 0.47 18.54 -1.25
CA GLY A 239 -0.67 18.07 -2.04
C GLY A 239 -1.72 19.15 -2.32
N ARG A 240 -2.09 19.94 -1.30
CA ARG A 240 -3.02 21.08 -1.46
C ARG A 240 -2.51 22.11 -2.48
N ARG A 241 -1.21 22.46 -2.44
CA ARG A 241 -0.60 23.41 -3.39
C ARG A 241 -0.59 22.85 -4.81
N LEU A 242 -0.31 21.56 -4.99
CA LEU A 242 -0.37 20.92 -6.31
C LEU A 242 -1.80 20.89 -6.86
N ARG A 243 -2.81 20.51 -6.05
CA ARG A 243 -4.22 20.56 -6.46
C ARG A 243 -4.63 21.97 -6.89
N ALA A 244 -4.33 22.99 -6.07
CA ALA A 244 -4.67 24.37 -6.38
C ALA A 244 -3.99 24.85 -7.69
N SER A 245 -2.70 24.57 -7.84
CA SER A 245 -1.94 24.89 -9.05
C SER A 245 -2.51 24.24 -10.31
N LEU A 246 -2.80 22.94 -10.23
CA LEU A 246 -3.35 22.18 -11.34
C LEU A 246 -4.77 22.66 -11.67
N MET A 247 -5.60 22.90 -10.66
CA MET A 247 -6.95 23.43 -10.81
C MET A 247 -6.95 24.80 -11.52
N THR A 248 -6.02 25.70 -11.17
CA THR A 248 -5.86 26.97 -11.89
C THR A 248 -5.52 26.74 -13.36
N SER A 249 -4.56 25.85 -13.65
CA SER A 249 -4.16 25.53 -15.02
C SER A 249 -5.33 24.92 -15.83
N LEU A 250 -6.11 24.03 -15.21
CA LEU A 250 -7.26 23.39 -15.84
C LEU A 250 -8.38 24.39 -16.13
N LYS A 251 -8.69 25.31 -15.20
CA LYS A 251 -9.69 26.37 -15.42
C LYS A 251 -9.33 27.29 -16.59
N GLU A 252 -8.05 27.63 -16.73
CA GLU A 252 -7.55 28.42 -17.86
C GLU A 252 -7.66 27.66 -19.20
N LEU A 253 -7.38 26.36 -19.19
CA LEU A 253 -7.37 25.52 -20.40
C LEU A 253 -8.77 25.05 -20.83
N LEU A 254 -9.73 24.99 -19.90
CA LEU A 254 -11.07 24.45 -20.09
C LEU A 254 -12.18 25.46 -19.72
N PRO A 255 -12.21 26.66 -20.32
CA PRO A 255 -13.17 27.71 -19.95
C PRO A 255 -14.64 27.35 -20.22
N GLY A 256 -14.90 26.32 -21.03
CA GLY A 256 -16.25 25.84 -21.36
C GLY A 256 -16.82 24.77 -20.41
N VAL A 257 -16.00 24.22 -19.50
CA VAL A 257 -16.44 23.20 -18.56
C VAL A 257 -17.09 23.89 -17.35
N LYS A 258 -18.42 23.73 -17.23
CA LYS A 258 -19.23 24.42 -16.20
C LYS A 258 -18.91 23.94 -14.79
N GLU A 259 -18.66 22.64 -14.63
CA GLU A 259 -18.41 21.99 -13.35
C GLU A 259 -17.11 21.20 -13.45
N LEU A 260 -16.02 21.83 -13.02
CA LEU A 260 -14.72 21.20 -12.91
C LEU A 260 -14.52 20.78 -11.45
N HIS A 261 -14.26 19.49 -11.22
CA HIS A 261 -14.01 18.98 -9.87
C HIS A 261 -12.55 19.19 -9.47
N GLU A 262 -12.29 19.24 -8.15
CA GLU A 262 -10.92 19.32 -7.65
C GLU A 262 -10.12 18.08 -8.11
N PRO A 263 -8.90 18.24 -8.66
CA PRO A 263 -8.07 17.11 -9.04
C PRO A 263 -7.70 16.23 -7.85
N VAL A 264 -7.77 14.91 -8.01
CA VAL A 264 -7.26 13.98 -7.01
C VAL A 264 -5.75 13.82 -7.18
N ILE A 265 -5.02 13.80 -6.06
CA ILE A 265 -3.62 13.36 -6.05
C ILE A 265 -3.64 11.86 -5.81
N ALA A 266 -2.96 11.10 -6.67
CA ALA A 266 -2.63 9.71 -6.45
C ALA A 266 -1.13 9.63 -6.11
N GLY A 267 -0.82 9.61 -4.81
CA GLY A 267 0.54 9.42 -4.30
C GLY A 267 1.07 8.01 -4.57
N LEU A 268 2.38 7.80 -4.39
CA LEU A 268 3.08 6.53 -4.63
C LEU A 268 2.76 5.87 -5.99
N SER A 269 2.49 6.67 -7.02
CA SER A 269 2.09 6.15 -8.33
C SER A 269 3.29 5.99 -9.26
N ASN A 270 3.31 4.90 -10.03
CA ASN A 270 4.27 4.55 -11.08
C ASN A 270 5.73 4.30 -10.63
N ALA A 271 6.23 5.02 -9.63
CA ALA A 271 7.56 4.86 -9.02
C ALA A 271 7.54 5.38 -7.58
N TYR A 272 8.70 5.34 -6.90
CA TYR A 272 8.87 5.89 -5.56
C TYR A 272 10.22 6.60 -5.40
N CYS A 273 10.19 7.81 -4.82
CA CYS A 273 11.40 8.55 -4.48
C CYS A 273 11.22 9.43 -3.23
N GLY A 274 10.89 8.80 -2.10
CA GLY A 274 10.80 9.49 -0.82
C GLY A 274 9.64 10.50 -0.77
N TYR A 275 9.85 11.57 -0.02
CA TYR A 275 8.81 12.53 0.34
C TYR A 275 8.83 13.77 -0.57
N MET A 276 7.75 14.53 -0.51
CA MET A 276 7.66 15.86 -1.10
C MET A 276 6.98 16.82 -0.12
N THR A 277 7.79 17.73 0.42
CA THR A 277 7.34 18.79 1.33
C THR A 277 7.16 20.11 0.59
N THR A 278 6.48 21.07 1.22
CA THR A 278 6.61 22.48 0.81
C THR A 278 8.01 23.02 1.13
N ARG A 279 8.33 24.21 0.62
CA ARG A 279 9.58 24.92 0.93
C ARG A 279 9.74 25.20 2.43
N GLU A 280 8.64 25.56 3.08
CA GLU A 280 8.57 25.95 4.49
C GLU A 280 8.74 24.73 5.39
N GLU A 281 8.04 23.64 5.08
CA GLU A 281 8.21 22.34 5.74
C GLU A 281 9.64 21.80 5.55
N TYR A 282 10.18 21.92 4.34
CA TYR A 282 11.57 21.54 4.03
C TYR A 282 12.56 22.26 4.94
N ALA A 283 12.36 23.56 5.20
CA ALA A 283 13.28 24.36 6.02
C ALA A 283 13.39 23.86 7.47
N VAL A 284 12.36 23.16 7.97
CA VAL A 284 12.35 22.59 9.32
C VAL A 284 13.22 21.33 9.41
N GLN A 285 13.36 20.58 8.33
CA GLN A 285 14.15 19.33 8.27
C GLN A 285 13.71 18.25 9.28
N ARG A 286 12.39 18.09 9.47
CA ARG A 286 11.82 16.85 10.00
C ARG A 286 12.08 15.66 9.06
N TYR A 287 11.59 14.48 9.40
CA TYR A 287 11.78 13.28 8.59
C TYR A 287 11.42 13.48 7.11
N GLU A 288 10.27 14.09 6.83
CA GLU A 288 9.76 14.31 5.47
C GLU A 288 10.65 15.31 4.72
N GLY A 289 11.04 16.41 5.37
CA GLY A 289 11.92 17.43 4.77
C GLY A 289 13.32 16.90 4.46
N ALA A 290 13.86 16.03 5.30
CA ALA A 290 15.12 15.34 5.04
C ALA A 290 15.00 14.30 3.93
N SER A 291 13.80 13.77 3.70
CA SER A 291 13.45 12.79 2.67
C SER A 291 12.90 13.40 1.39
N THR A 292 12.85 14.74 1.27
CA THR A 292 12.57 15.46 0.01
C THR A 292 13.83 15.55 -0.85
N HIS A 293 14.11 14.54 -1.67
CA HIS A 293 15.43 14.28 -2.25
C HIS A 293 16.03 15.43 -3.07
N PHE A 294 15.23 16.12 -3.89
CA PHE A 294 15.72 17.01 -4.94
C PHE A 294 15.85 18.47 -4.50
N GLY A 295 15.82 18.71 -3.19
CA GLY A 295 16.01 20.02 -2.58
C GLY A 295 14.72 20.81 -2.37
N PRO A 296 14.82 22.08 -1.94
CA PRO A 296 13.67 22.88 -1.48
C PRO A 296 12.63 23.18 -2.56
N ASN A 297 13.02 23.09 -3.84
CA ASN A 297 12.16 23.41 -4.98
C ASN A 297 11.41 22.22 -5.56
N GLN A 298 11.55 21.01 -4.99
CA GLN A 298 10.97 19.78 -5.56
C GLN A 298 9.45 19.89 -5.82
N LEU A 299 8.70 20.48 -4.88
CA LEU A 299 7.26 20.69 -5.05
C LEU A 299 6.96 21.65 -6.21
N VAL A 300 7.62 22.81 -6.24
CA VAL A 300 7.34 23.84 -7.23
C VAL A 300 7.73 23.38 -8.64
N ALA A 301 8.84 22.66 -8.75
CA ALA A 301 9.23 21.97 -9.98
C ALA A 301 8.15 20.97 -10.44
N THR A 302 7.56 20.22 -9.50
CA THR A 302 6.49 19.27 -9.81
C THR A 302 5.22 20.00 -10.29
N CYS A 303 4.83 21.11 -9.67
CA CYS A 303 3.71 21.94 -10.15
C CYS A 303 3.93 22.43 -11.59
N GLN A 304 5.15 22.91 -11.92
CA GLN A 304 5.52 23.28 -13.28
C GLN A 304 5.37 22.10 -14.25
N GLN A 305 5.81 20.91 -13.86
CA GLN A 305 5.67 19.72 -14.73
C GLN A 305 4.22 19.31 -14.96
N PHE A 306 3.33 19.46 -13.96
CA PHE A 306 1.90 19.21 -14.15
C PHE A 306 1.21 20.27 -15.02
N GLU A 307 1.65 21.54 -14.95
CA GLU A 307 1.20 22.56 -15.89
C GLU A 307 1.59 22.20 -17.34
N ILE A 308 2.82 21.72 -17.55
CA ILE A 308 3.30 21.25 -18.86
C ILE A 308 2.42 20.07 -19.36
N LEU A 309 2.12 19.11 -18.49
CA LEU A 309 1.24 17.98 -18.82
C LEU A 309 -0.18 18.44 -19.20
N ALA A 310 -0.77 19.35 -18.43
CA ALA A 310 -2.10 19.89 -18.71
C ALA A 310 -2.13 20.65 -20.05
N LYS A 311 -1.13 21.52 -20.30
CA LYS A 311 -1.00 22.22 -21.59
C LYS A 311 -0.84 21.24 -22.75
N THR A 312 -0.02 20.21 -22.59
CA THR A 312 0.19 19.17 -23.61
C THR A 312 -1.11 18.42 -23.90
N MET A 313 -1.89 18.10 -22.87
CA MET A 313 -3.16 17.40 -23.02
C MET A 313 -4.20 18.23 -23.80
N TYR A 314 -4.36 19.51 -23.48
CA TYR A 314 -5.47 20.33 -23.99
C TYR A 314 -5.14 21.30 -25.12
N LEU A 315 -3.86 21.66 -25.31
CA LEU A 315 -3.43 22.55 -26.39
C LEU A 315 -2.92 21.77 -27.59
N SER A 316 -2.22 20.64 -27.39
CA SER A 316 -1.70 19.82 -28.50
C SER A 316 -2.78 19.02 -29.22
N SER A 317 -4.03 19.01 -28.72
CA SER A 317 -5.18 18.47 -29.44
C SER A 317 -5.74 19.42 -30.51
N LYS A 318 -5.35 20.70 -30.49
CA LYS A 318 -5.84 21.75 -31.42
C LYS A 318 -4.89 22.06 -32.58
N SER A 319 -3.68 21.49 -32.59
CA SER A 319 -2.67 21.67 -33.65
C SER A 319 -2.26 20.31 -34.22
N ASP A 320 -2.33 20.20 -35.56
CA ASP A 320 -1.91 19.07 -36.41
C ASP A 320 -1.18 17.90 -35.71
N HIS A 321 -1.73 16.69 -35.85
CA HIS A 321 -1.17 15.43 -35.34
C HIS A 321 0.31 15.15 -35.71
N LYS A 322 0.92 15.94 -36.61
CA LYS A 322 2.34 15.89 -36.97
C LYS A 322 3.30 16.50 -35.93
N ALA A 323 2.83 17.31 -34.97
CA ALA A 323 3.68 17.93 -33.94
C ALA A 323 3.85 17.09 -32.65
N ARG A 324 3.27 15.88 -32.58
CA ARG A 324 3.36 14.99 -31.40
C ARG A 324 4.76 14.46 -31.09
N SER A 325 5.79 14.80 -31.88
CA SER A 325 7.15 14.26 -31.76
C SER A 325 8.23 15.32 -31.47
N VAL A 326 7.98 16.28 -30.58
CA VAL A 326 9.05 17.20 -30.11
C VAL A 326 9.08 17.30 -28.59
N ASN A 327 9.36 16.17 -27.96
CA ASN A 327 10.30 16.02 -26.86
C ASN A 327 10.51 14.52 -26.74
N VAL A 328 11.69 14.03 -27.10
CA VAL A 328 12.05 12.63 -26.85
C VAL A 328 12.04 12.49 -25.34
N GLY A 329 10.93 12.02 -24.78
CA GLY A 329 10.79 11.78 -23.35
C GLY A 329 11.97 10.94 -22.90
N LEU A 330 12.53 11.27 -21.74
CA LEU A 330 13.60 10.46 -21.18
C LEU A 330 13.15 9.00 -21.10
N ASN A 331 14.04 8.07 -21.38
CA ASN A 331 13.71 6.66 -21.20
C ASN A 331 13.53 6.35 -19.71
N PRO A 332 12.69 5.37 -19.35
CA PRO A 332 12.64 4.88 -17.98
C PRO A 332 14.05 4.52 -17.48
N PRO A 333 14.35 4.78 -16.19
CA PRO A 333 15.68 4.53 -15.67
C PRO A 333 16.03 3.04 -15.75
N SER A 334 17.20 2.72 -16.31
CA SER A 334 17.78 1.38 -16.24
C SER A 334 18.48 1.22 -14.88
N ILE A 335 17.99 0.29 -14.05
CA ILE A 335 18.60 -0.03 -12.75
C ILE A 335 19.85 -0.86 -13.00
N LYS A 336 20.99 -0.40 -12.50
CA LYS A 336 22.29 -1.07 -12.56
C LYS A 336 22.97 -1.01 -11.19
N GLY A 337 23.99 -1.84 -10.98
CA GLY A 337 24.85 -1.78 -9.79
C GLY A 337 24.18 -2.33 -8.52
N MET A 338 24.30 -1.62 -7.39
CA MET A 338 23.79 -2.08 -6.09
C MET A 338 22.28 -2.34 -6.08
N GLY A 339 21.51 -1.69 -6.97
CA GLY A 339 20.06 -1.86 -7.06
C GLY A 339 19.57 -3.21 -7.59
N VAL A 340 20.47 -4.10 -8.06
CA VAL A 340 20.10 -5.45 -8.56
C VAL A 340 20.64 -6.60 -7.70
N LEU A 341 21.26 -6.30 -6.56
CA LEU A 341 21.85 -7.32 -5.70
C LEU A 341 20.77 -7.91 -4.78
N ASP A 342 20.55 -9.22 -4.86
CA ASP A 342 19.70 -9.95 -3.92
C ASP A 342 20.56 -10.70 -2.90
N TYR A 343 20.45 -10.29 -1.64
CA TYR A 343 21.14 -10.91 -0.50
C TYR A 343 20.23 -11.88 0.29
N ASN A 344 19.01 -12.13 -0.18
CA ASN A 344 18.12 -13.06 0.49
C ASN A 344 18.60 -14.50 0.29
N ILE A 345 18.71 -15.23 1.40
CA ILE A 345 19.03 -16.65 1.36
C ILE A 345 17.82 -17.41 0.77
N PRO A 346 18.00 -18.18 -0.31
CA PRO A 346 16.91 -18.99 -0.88
C PRO A 346 16.57 -20.16 0.03
N VAL A 347 15.40 -20.78 -0.17
CA VAL A 347 15.07 -22.03 0.52
C VAL A 347 15.99 -23.15 0.02
N ILE A 348 16.82 -23.69 0.91
CA ILE A 348 17.76 -24.77 0.59
C ILE A 348 17.05 -26.13 0.72
N HIS A 349 16.34 -26.34 1.82
CA HIS A 349 15.69 -27.59 2.16
C HIS A 349 14.62 -27.39 3.24
N ASP A 350 13.53 -28.15 3.16
CA ASP A 350 12.54 -28.30 4.21
C ASP A 350 12.56 -29.73 4.76
N GLY A 351 12.57 -29.84 6.09
CA GLY A 351 12.40 -31.09 6.82
C GLY A 351 11.19 -31.06 7.75
N VAL A 352 10.86 -32.23 8.30
CA VAL A 352 9.84 -32.40 9.35
C VAL A 352 10.43 -33.13 10.56
N ALA A 353 9.68 -33.20 11.66
CA ALA A 353 10.10 -34.03 12.80
C ALA A 353 10.15 -35.51 12.40
N SER A 354 11.02 -36.28 13.06
CA SER A 354 11.13 -37.73 12.81
C SER A 354 9.78 -38.40 13.07
N GLY A 355 9.31 -39.22 12.12
CA GLY A 355 8.01 -39.88 12.19
C GLY A 355 6.80 -39.00 11.83
N SER A 356 7.00 -37.72 11.49
CA SER A 356 5.95 -36.83 11.00
C SER A 356 6.00 -36.67 9.49
N SER A 357 4.95 -36.09 8.90
CA SER A 357 4.88 -35.67 7.50
C SER A 357 4.50 -34.20 7.40
N PHE A 358 4.74 -33.57 6.25
CA PHE A 358 4.18 -32.25 5.97
C PHE A 358 2.65 -32.32 5.97
N GLY A 359 1.99 -31.31 6.55
CA GLY A 359 0.54 -31.27 6.73
C GLY A 359 0.03 -32.06 7.94
N ALA A 360 0.88 -32.83 8.65
CA ALA A 360 0.46 -33.46 9.89
C ALA A 360 0.29 -32.42 11.00
N VAL A 361 -0.75 -32.58 11.82
CA VAL A 361 -0.96 -31.77 13.02
C VAL A 361 0.16 -32.07 14.03
N VAL A 362 0.72 -31.02 14.63
CA VAL A 362 1.74 -31.17 15.67
C VAL A 362 1.09 -31.77 16.92
N LEU A 363 1.77 -32.73 17.55
CA LEU A 363 1.23 -33.43 18.72
C LEU A 363 0.86 -32.44 19.84
N GLY A 364 -0.39 -32.52 20.31
CA GLY A 364 -0.91 -31.68 21.39
C GLY A 364 -1.40 -30.30 20.97
N SER A 365 -1.49 -30.01 19.67
CA SER A 365 -1.98 -28.74 19.14
C SER A 365 -3.07 -28.91 18.07
N ASP A 366 -3.88 -29.95 18.20
CA ASP A 366 -5.10 -30.08 17.41
C ASP A 366 -6.24 -29.26 18.03
N VAL A 367 -7.31 -29.08 17.27
CA VAL A 367 -8.50 -28.33 17.69
C VAL A 367 -9.27 -29.03 18.83
N LEU A 368 -10.00 -28.25 19.62
CA LEU A 368 -10.99 -28.77 20.56
C LEU A 368 -12.21 -29.33 19.81
N LYS A 369 -13.05 -30.11 20.49
CA LYS A 369 -14.26 -30.68 19.88
C LYS A 369 -15.34 -29.63 19.61
N GLU A 370 -15.41 -28.59 20.42
CA GLU A 370 -16.46 -27.58 20.36
C GLU A 370 -15.90 -26.19 20.65
N TYR A 371 -16.48 -25.19 19.98
CA TYR A 371 -16.11 -23.78 20.11
C TYR A 371 -17.37 -22.89 20.11
N GLY A 372 -17.32 -21.84 20.93
CA GLY A 372 -18.36 -20.81 20.98
C GLY A 372 -18.04 -19.62 20.07
N TRP A 373 -19.02 -18.75 19.85
CA TRP A 373 -18.75 -17.42 19.29
C TRP A 373 -17.81 -16.61 20.19
N GLY A 374 -16.92 -15.82 19.59
CA GLY A 374 -15.87 -15.06 20.27
C GLY A 374 -14.62 -15.88 20.63
N SER A 375 -14.66 -17.21 20.50
CA SER A 375 -13.48 -18.06 20.73
C SER A 375 -12.54 -18.06 19.53
N THR A 376 -11.29 -18.47 19.76
CA THR A 376 -10.26 -18.59 18.73
C THR A 376 -9.85 -20.05 18.58
N VAL A 377 -10.10 -20.61 17.40
CA VAL A 377 -9.58 -21.91 17.02
C VAL A 377 -8.10 -21.76 16.73
N LYS A 378 -7.27 -22.64 17.29
CA LYS A 378 -5.82 -22.65 17.09
C LYS A 378 -5.35 -24.07 16.81
N VAL A 379 -4.62 -24.24 15.71
CA VAL A 379 -4.02 -25.52 15.32
C VAL A 379 -2.63 -25.30 14.76
N CYS A 380 -1.69 -26.22 15.05
CA CYS A 380 -0.34 -26.17 14.48
C CYS A 380 -0.09 -27.37 13.56
N PHE A 381 0.51 -27.12 12.41
CA PHE A 381 0.90 -28.13 11.42
C PHE A 381 2.42 -28.15 11.22
N HIS A 382 2.97 -29.34 10.98
CA HIS A 382 4.29 -29.46 10.38
C HIS A 382 4.23 -28.95 8.93
N ALA A 383 5.01 -27.93 8.63
CA ALA A 383 4.89 -27.19 7.38
C ALA A 383 6.26 -26.79 6.83
N ALA A 384 6.35 -26.66 5.50
CA ALA A 384 7.53 -26.15 4.79
C ALA A 384 7.56 -24.61 4.73
N HIS A 385 8.64 -24.04 4.20
CA HIS A 385 8.79 -22.59 4.06
C HIS A 385 7.86 -22.02 2.97
N PRO A 386 7.06 -20.96 3.26
CA PRO A 386 6.16 -20.34 2.27
C PRO A 386 6.86 -19.67 1.07
N LYS A 387 8.20 -19.52 1.11
CA LYS A 387 8.97 -18.99 -0.04
C LYS A 387 9.04 -19.97 -1.21
N ASN A 388 8.73 -21.26 -1.00
CA ASN A 388 8.74 -22.25 -2.07
C ASN A 388 7.66 -21.99 -3.12
N ASN A 389 6.52 -21.46 -2.70
CA ASN A 389 5.39 -21.11 -3.55
C ASN A 389 4.55 -20.05 -2.85
N LEU A 390 4.36 -18.90 -3.49
CA LEU A 390 3.58 -17.79 -2.94
C LEU A 390 2.07 -18.07 -2.90
N ARG A 391 1.62 -19.14 -3.58
CA ARG A 391 0.22 -19.54 -3.69
C ARG A 391 -0.69 -18.41 -4.20
N THR A 392 -0.18 -17.63 -5.16
CA THR A 392 -0.92 -16.55 -5.81
C THR A 392 -2.22 -17.06 -6.44
N GLN A 393 -3.34 -16.36 -6.21
CA GLN A 393 -4.70 -16.81 -6.58
C GLN A 393 -5.11 -18.15 -5.94
N SER A 394 -4.53 -18.46 -4.78
CA SER A 394 -4.85 -19.61 -3.94
C SER A 394 -4.71 -19.19 -2.47
N THR A 395 -4.62 -20.15 -1.56
CA THR A 395 -4.50 -19.89 -0.13
C THR A 395 -3.61 -20.90 0.58
N PHE A 396 -2.93 -20.45 1.63
CA PHE A 396 -2.21 -21.30 2.58
C PHE A 396 -3.11 -21.95 3.62
N LEU A 397 -4.28 -21.38 3.92
CA LEU A 397 -5.20 -21.89 4.94
C LEU A 397 -6.65 -21.88 4.45
N GLU A 398 -7.42 -22.89 4.82
CA GLU A 398 -8.86 -22.90 4.59
C GLU A 398 -9.57 -23.29 5.89
N VAL A 399 -10.51 -22.46 6.33
CA VAL A 399 -11.55 -22.88 7.26
C VAL A 399 -12.63 -23.52 6.41
N GLN A 400 -12.92 -24.80 6.64
CA GLN A 400 -13.94 -25.52 5.87
C GLN A 400 -15.14 -25.86 6.75
N ARG A 401 -16.34 -25.71 6.23
CA ARG A 401 -17.62 -26.09 6.85
C ARG A 401 -18.18 -27.33 6.17
N TRP A 402 -18.67 -28.28 6.97
CA TRP A 402 -19.40 -29.43 6.47
C TRP A 402 -20.83 -29.03 6.09
N MET A 403 -21.20 -29.32 4.85
CA MET A 403 -22.54 -29.12 4.31
C MET A 403 -23.16 -30.50 4.03
N PRO A 404 -24.26 -30.86 4.70
CA PRO A 404 -24.98 -32.10 4.40
C PRO A 404 -25.44 -32.12 2.94
N ASP A 405 -25.30 -33.28 2.31
CA ASP A 405 -25.67 -33.54 0.92
C ASP A 405 -26.04 -35.01 0.81
N CYS A 406 -27.35 -35.28 0.75
CA CYS A 406 -27.89 -36.64 0.75
C CYS A 406 -27.60 -37.41 -0.54
N ASP A 407 -27.20 -36.71 -1.60
CA ASP A 407 -26.87 -37.32 -2.88
C ASP A 407 -25.42 -37.83 -2.91
N ARG A 408 -24.61 -37.53 -1.87
CA ARG A 408 -23.23 -38.00 -1.73
C ARG A 408 -23.13 -39.19 -0.79
N ASN A 409 -22.30 -40.16 -1.17
CA ASN A 409 -22.02 -41.35 -0.36
C ASN A 409 -21.46 -41.02 1.05
N GLU A 410 -20.74 -39.91 1.20
CA GLU A 410 -20.21 -39.45 2.50
C GLU A 410 -21.25 -38.67 3.34
N GLY A 411 -22.46 -38.43 2.81
CA GLY A 411 -23.54 -37.68 3.44
C GLY A 411 -23.37 -36.16 3.45
N GLY A 412 -22.32 -35.64 2.78
CA GLY A 412 -22.03 -34.22 2.72
C GLY A 412 -20.74 -33.87 1.98
N ILE A 413 -20.39 -32.59 2.02
CA ILE A 413 -19.18 -32.03 1.42
C ILE A 413 -18.58 -30.95 2.33
N TRP A 414 -17.25 -30.87 2.36
CA TRP A 414 -16.53 -29.74 2.95
C TRP A 414 -16.46 -28.58 1.96
N VAL A 415 -16.99 -27.42 2.35
CA VAL A 415 -16.97 -26.19 1.55
C VAL A 415 -16.13 -25.15 2.30
N ILE A 416 -15.33 -24.37 1.56
CA ILE A 416 -14.56 -23.27 2.15
C ILE A 416 -15.54 -22.28 2.82
N HIS A 417 -15.16 -21.78 3.98
CA HIS A 417 -15.89 -20.76 4.74
C HIS A 417 -15.06 -19.49 4.88
N ALA A 418 -13.77 -19.63 5.14
CA ALA A 418 -12.78 -18.56 5.19
C ALA A 418 -11.41 -19.07 4.72
N ASP A 419 -10.53 -18.16 4.32
CA ASP A 419 -9.18 -18.36 3.81
C ASP A 419 -8.18 -17.36 4.44
N ASP A 420 -6.94 -17.32 3.94
CA ASP A 420 -5.88 -16.43 4.44
C ASP A 420 -6.01 -14.95 4.02
N GLY A 421 -7.03 -14.61 3.24
CA GLY A 421 -7.44 -13.24 2.94
C GLY A 421 -8.48 -12.69 3.91
N ASP A 422 -9.18 -13.53 4.67
CA ASP A 422 -10.18 -13.09 5.64
C ASP A 422 -9.56 -12.45 6.90
N THR A 423 -10.19 -11.37 7.39
CA THR A 423 -9.67 -10.56 8.51
C THR A 423 -9.68 -11.27 9.87
N ASN A 424 -10.35 -12.42 9.97
CA ASN A 424 -10.47 -13.21 11.18
C ASN A 424 -9.60 -14.49 11.17
N THR A 425 -8.76 -14.69 10.16
CA THR A 425 -7.81 -15.80 10.10
C THR A 425 -6.37 -15.30 10.19
N THR A 426 -5.45 -16.19 10.57
CA THR A 426 -4.03 -15.86 10.62
C THR A 426 -3.20 -17.09 10.29
N PHE A 427 -2.20 -16.90 9.42
CA PHE A 427 -1.18 -17.89 9.09
C PHE A 427 0.18 -17.44 9.62
N ARG A 428 0.70 -18.11 10.65
CA ARG A 428 2.01 -17.79 11.22
C ARG A 428 2.99 -18.93 10.98
N TRP A 429 3.97 -18.69 10.11
CA TRP A 429 5.08 -19.61 9.91
C TRP A 429 6.19 -19.38 10.94
N THR A 430 6.82 -20.44 11.44
CA THR A 430 7.95 -20.36 12.38
C THR A 430 8.98 -21.46 12.09
N ARG A 431 10.26 -21.06 12.02
CA ARG A 431 11.41 -21.97 11.88
C ARG A 431 11.62 -22.77 13.17
N GLN A 432 11.85 -24.08 13.04
CA GLN A 432 12.14 -25.01 14.13
C GLN A 432 13.50 -25.69 13.91
N GLY A 433 14.54 -25.20 14.60
CA GLY A 433 15.92 -25.62 14.34
C GLY A 433 16.38 -25.23 12.93
N THR A 434 17.17 -26.08 12.27
CA THR A 434 17.83 -25.72 11.00
C THR A 434 16.91 -25.80 9.78
N PHE A 435 16.14 -26.88 9.64
CA PHE A 435 15.38 -27.17 8.41
C PHE A 435 13.89 -27.47 8.63
N ARG A 436 13.45 -27.64 9.87
CA ARG A 436 12.03 -27.90 10.16
C ARG A 436 11.27 -26.59 10.31
N SER A 437 9.98 -26.61 10.09
CA SER A 437 9.11 -25.48 10.41
C SER A 437 7.72 -25.94 10.77
N MET A 438 6.99 -25.03 11.39
CA MET A 438 5.59 -25.21 11.72
C MET A 438 4.80 -24.00 11.26
N VAL A 439 3.52 -24.20 11.02
CA VAL A 439 2.55 -23.15 10.81
C VAL A 439 1.52 -23.24 11.92
N THR A 440 1.27 -22.12 12.59
CA THR A 440 0.11 -21.93 13.46
C THR A 440 -0.98 -21.25 12.65
N VAL A 441 -2.14 -21.89 12.54
CA VAL A 441 -3.35 -21.29 12.00
C VAL A 441 -4.26 -20.89 13.17
N GLU A 442 -4.70 -19.64 13.16
CA GLU A 442 -5.68 -19.12 14.10
C GLU A 442 -6.92 -18.65 13.33
N TRP A 443 -8.11 -18.98 13.83
CA TRP A 443 -9.40 -18.51 13.30
C TRP A 443 -10.26 -17.99 14.44
N HIS A 444 -10.56 -16.69 14.41
CA HIS A 444 -11.46 -16.05 15.35
C HIS A 444 -12.91 -16.21 14.90
N ILE A 445 -13.71 -16.92 15.69
CA ILE A 445 -15.10 -17.22 15.37
C ILE A 445 -15.96 -15.99 15.71
N SER A 446 -16.40 -15.28 14.68
CA SER A 446 -17.32 -14.14 14.84
C SER A 446 -18.70 -14.58 15.35
N GLU A 447 -19.42 -13.66 15.98
CA GLU A 447 -20.79 -13.88 16.47
C GLU A 447 -21.82 -14.17 15.37
N THR A 448 -21.49 -13.90 14.11
CA THR A 448 -22.35 -14.20 12.96
C THR A 448 -22.00 -15.53 12.29
N THR A 449 -20.99 -16.26 12.80
CA THR A 449 -20.54 -17.53 12.23
C THR A 449 -21.64 -18.58 12.32
N PRO A 450 -22.07 -19.20 11.21
CA PRO A 450 -23.11 -20.22 11.26
C PRO A 450 -22.71 -21.42 12.14
N LYS A 451 -23.65 -21.93 12.93
CA LYS A 451 -23.44 -23.15 13.70
C LYS A 451 -23.19 -24.34 12.77
N GLY A 452 -22.43 -25.33 13.23
CA GLY A 452 -22.19 -26.56 12.48
C GLY A 452 -20.78 -27.10 12.63
N LYS A 453 -20.44 -28.08 11.79
CA LYS A 453 -19.16 -28.79 11.84
C LYS A 453 -18.14 -28.12 10.92
N TYR A 454 -16.94 -27.89 11.45
CA TYR A 454 -15.83 -27.20 10.78
C TYR A 454 -14.54 -28.03 10.88
N ARG A 455 -13.57 -27.72 10.02
CA ARG A 455 -12.17 -28.16 10.14
C ARG A 455 -11.24 -27.12 9.55
N ILE A 456 -9.98 -27.14 9.96
CA ILE A 456 -8.92 -26.31 9.38
C ILE A 456 -8.10 -27.16 8.41
N LYS A 457 -7.84 -26.62 7.22
CA LYS A 457 -6.95 -27.21 6.23
C LYS A 457 -5.78 -26.28 5.98
N VAL A 458 -4.57 -26.83 5.86
CA VAL A 458 -3.36 -26.10 5.45
C VAL A 458 -2.91 -26.60 4.09
N ASN A 459 -2.44 -25.69 3.25
CA ASN A 459 -1.83 -25.99 1.95
C ASN A 459 -0.42 -25.43 1.92
N GLY A 460 0.54 -26.17 1.36
CA GLY A 460 1.89 -25.67 1.22
C GLY A 460 2.72 -26.47 0.24
N ASP A 461 3.98 -26.06 0.10
CA ASP A 461 4.88 -26.59 -0.90
C ASP A 461 6.26 -26.82 -0.24
N CYS A 462 6.79 -28.04 -0.32
CA CYS A 462 8.04 -28.42 0.32
C CYS A 462 9.16 -28.64 -0.70
N LYS A 463 10.40 -28.33 -0.30
CA LYS A 463 11.59 -28.50 -1.14
C LYS A 463 12.56 -29.49 -0.52
N HIS A 464 12.86 -30.55 -1.27
CA HIS A 464 13.86 -31.51 -0.87
C HIS A 464 15.26 -31.14 -1.42
N PHE A 465 16.31 -31.28 -0.60
CA PHE A 465 17.67 -30.87 -0.98
C PHE A 465 18.19 -31.59 -2.23
N LEU A 466 18.02 -32.92 -2.29
CA LEU A 466 18.56 -33.76 -3.36
C LEU A 466 17.87 -33.50 -4.71
N TRP A 467 16.55 -33.42 -4.71
CA TRP A 467 15.75 -33.33 -5.93
C TRP A 467 15.61 -31.89 -6.41
N ARG A 468 15.73 -30.91 -5.49
CA ARG A 468 15.52 -29.46 -5.71
C ARG A 468 14.14 -29.08 -6.24
N THR A 469 13.28 -30.06 -6.52
CA THR A 469 11.88 -29.90 -6.90
C THR A 469 11.05 -29.46 -5.71
N VAL A 470 10.11 -28.56 -5.98
CA VAL A 470 9.08 -28.13 -5.04
C VAL A 470 7.84 -29.00 -5.26
N THR A 471 7.34 -29.63 -4.20
CA THR A 471 6.16 -30.52 -4.27
C THR A 471 5.06 -30.05 -3.32
N PRO A 472 3.78 -30.03 -3.76
CA PRO A 472 2.68 -29.60 -2.92
C PRO A 472 2.33 -30.65 -1.85
N TYR A 473 1.81 -30.19 -0.72
CA TYR A 473 1.19 -31.00 0.31
C TYR A 473 -0.04 -30.28 0.88
N SER A 474 -0.92 -31.05 1.53
CA SER A 474 -2.02 -30.50 2.32
C SER A 474 -2.18 -31.28 3.62
N GLY A 475 -2.72 -30.61 4.63
CA GLY A 475 -3.02 -31.17 5.94
C GLY A 475 -4.41 -30.75 6.42
N VAL A 476 -5.07 -31.55 7.25
CA VAL A 476 -6.35 -31.22 7.87
C VAL A 476 -6.30 -31.48 9.37
N SER A 477 -6.92 -30.60 10.15
CA SER A 477 -7.16 -30.81 11.58
C SER A 477 -8.23 -31.88 11.80
N SER A 478 -8.41 -32.30 13.05
CA SER A 478 -9.68 -32.93 13.45
C SER A 478 -10.85 -31.99 13.17
N SER A 479 -12.06 -32.55 13.01
CA SER A 479 -13.27 -31.74 12.88
C SER A 479 -13.81 -31.33 14.25
N PHE A 480 -14.40 -30.13 14.31
CA PHE A 480 -14.98 -29.55 15.53
C PHE A 480 -16.34 -28.91 15.23
N THR A 481 -17.11 -28.58 16.27
CA THR A 481 -18.45 -27.98 16.13
C THR A 481 -18.48 -26.56 16.67
N VAL A 482 -19.02 -25.61 15.90
CA VAL A 482 -19.36 -24.27 16.37
C VAL A 482 -20.81 -24.29 16.88
N VAL A 483 -21.02 -24.00 18.16
CA VAL A 483 -22.31 -24.18 18.85
C VAL A 483 -23.09 -22.88 19.10
N GLY A 484 -22.47 -21.72 18.85
CA GLY A 484 -23.05 -20.39 19.09
C GLY A 484 -22.62 -19.79 20.44
N PRO A 485 -23.48 -19.02 21.13
CA PRO A 485 -23.12 -18.42 22.41
C PRO A 485 -23.02 -19.47 23.54
N GLY A 486 -22.04 -19.31 24.43
CA GLY A 486 -22.01 -20.03 25.73
C GLY A 486 -21.17 -21.31 25.84
N ALA A 487 -20.27 -21.63 24.89
CA ALA A 487 -19.26 -22.67 25.10
C ALA A 487 -17.98 -22.09 25.72
N PRO A 488 -17.23 -22.86 26.54
CA PRO A 488 -16.03 -22.37 27.20
C PRO A 488 -14.97 -21.92 26.19
N ALA A 489 -14.26 -20.83 26.55
CA ALA A 489 -13.17 -20.23 25.79
C ALA A 489 -11.94 -21.13 25.71
#